data_AF-A0A0D6Q9C8-F1
#
_entry.id   AF-A0A0D6Q9C8-F1
#
_cell.length_a   1.000
_cell.length_b   1.000
_cell.length_c   1.000
_cell.angle_alpha   90.00
_cell.angle_beta   90.00
_cell.angle_gamma   90.00
#
_symmetry.space_group_name_H-M   'P 1'
#
loop_
_entity.id
_entity.type
_entity.pdbx_description
1 polymer ?
#
loop_
_entity_poly.entity_id
_entity_poly.type
_entity_poly.pdbx_seq_one_letter_code
_entity_poly.pdbx_strand_id
1 'polypeptide(L)'
;MVDIKTRIETANARTIEIMRTGTAQLVDVGPALEIVPGMQKNIILHSGPAIPWREMCGPHRNGVTGAALWEGLAQSPEEAWRKLDSGEIRVAPCHDYLCVGAGGGIISASTPVMAVENTTFGNRAYSCISEGGGLRLLKWGYYDDAILKNLSWQAEVFAPVFRQALRASGPIDIKAIISRAVEMGDECHNRSIAATLLFLRELYPSLLTLDMPGEDVRTSLKFLVDSEHFLLHAIMAAAKAVLVPAERIPYSTIVTAMARNGVDFGIKVSALGDTWFTAPAQMVKGLYFRAEWDDDCAAPDLGDSAITETVGLGGFIQPCAPTVTQFVQGNIHSAIANTRKMQEICASTNPDVRIPVMDFTPGPIGIDIRKVVRTGITPLLDTAITHKEGGLIGAGEVHAPLECFEKALRAFGQQLEGMSA
;
A
#
# COMPACT_ATOMS: atom_id res chain seq x y z
N MET A 1 29.62 -25.48 -14.14
CA MET A 1 28.54 -24.47 -14.21
C MET A 1 27.66 -24.66 -12.99
N VAL A 2 27.34 -23.59 -12.27
CA VAL A 2 26.38 -23.65 -11.15
C VAL A 2 25.01 -24.00 -11.72
N ASP A 3 24.32 -24.99 -11.16
CA ASP A 3 23.00 -25.39 -11.64
C ASP A 3 21.94 -24.31 -11.37
N ILE A 4 20.83 -24.36 -12.12
CA ILE A 4 19.80 -23.34 -12.07
C ILE A 4 19.16 -23.16 -10.68
N LYS A 5 19.02 -24.25 -9.91
CA LYS A 5 18.43 -24.19 -8.58
C LYS A 5 19.32 -23.37 -7.66
N THR A 6 20.63 -23.63 -7.66
CA THR A 6 21.58 -22.83 -6.88
C THR A 6 21.61 -21.37 -7.29
N ARG A 7 21.48 -21.05 -8.59
CA ARG A 7 21.41 -19.65 -9.06
C ARG A 7 20.18 -18.93 -8.50
N ILE A 8 19.02 -19.58 -8.53
CA ILE A 8 17.77 -19.00 -7.98
C ILE A 8 17.87 -18.85 -6.46
N GLU A 9 18.36 -19.86 -5.75
CA GLU A 9 18.52 -19.79 -4.28
C GLU A 9 19.47 -18.66 -3.87
N THR A 10 20.58 -18.49 -4.59
CA THR A 10 21.53 -17.39 -4.38
C THR A 10 20.87 -16.03 -4.65
N ALA A 11 20.13 -15.90 -5.75
CA ALA A 11 19.45 -14.65 -6.12
C ALA A 11 18.33 -14.28 -5.14
N ASN A 12 17.56 -15.27 -4.69
CA ASN A 12 16.51 -15.09 -3.68
C ASN A 12 17.12 -14.64 -2.34
N ALA A 13 18.22 -15.28 -1.90
CA ALA A 13 18.92 -14.88 -0.68
C ALA A 13 19.44 -13.44 -0.78
N ARG A 14 20.02 -13.05 -1.94
CA ARG A 14 20.46 -11.67 -2.18
C ARG A 14 19.29 -10.68 -2.16
N THR A 15 18.17 -11.03 -2.78
CA THR A 15 16.97 -10.19 -2.83
C THR A 15 16.41 -9.93 -1.43
N ILE A 16 16.32 -10.99 -0.62
CA ILE A 16 15.86 -10.90 0.78
C ILE A 16 16.82 -10.08 1.63
N GLU A 17 18.13 -10.22 1.42
CA GLU A 17 19.12 -9.43 2.15
C GLU A 17 18.98 -7.92 1.85
N ILE A 18 18.71 -7.56 0.59
CA ILE A 18 18.42 -6.18 0.22
C ILE A 18 17.16 -5.68 0.94
N MET A 19 16.08 -6.47 0.95
CA MET A 19 14.83 -6.12 1.63
C MET A 19 15.04 -5.91 3.14
N ARG A 20 15.80 -6.79 3.81
CA ARG A 20 16.07 -6.70 5.26
C ARG A 20 16.93 -5.51 5.63
N THR A 21 17.96 -5.23 4.84
CA THR A 21 18.95 -4.17 5.12
C THR A 21 18.43 -2.76 4.79
N GLY A 22 17.32 -2.64 4.05
CA GLY A 22 16.64 -1.37 3.81
C GLY A 22 16.25 -0.68 5.10
N THR A 23 16.46 0.64 5.16
CA THR A 23 16.11 1.50 6.30
C THR A 23 15.24 2.63 5.81
N ALA A 24 13.94 2.60 6.14
CA ALA A 24 12.96 3.52 5.61
C ALA A 24 12.65 4.65 6.59
N GLN A 25 12.97 5.89 6.21
CA GLN A 25 12.72 7.09 7.01
C GLN A 25 11.78 8.04 6.28
N LEU A 26 10.78 8.57 6.98
CA LEU A 26 9.96 9.66 6.47
C LEU A 26 10.79 10.95 6.52
N VAL A 27 10.98 11.60 5.37
CA VAL A 27 11.93 12.73 5.23
C VAL A 27 11.28 14.02 4.74
N ASP A 28 10.17 13.97 4.01
CA ASP A 28 9.47 15.16 3.54
C ASP A 28 7.97 14.87 3.33
N VAL A 29 7.18 15.94 3.20
CA VAL A 29 5.80 15.90 2.75
C VAL A 29 5.51 17.14 1.91
N GLY A 30 4.77 16.99 0.82
CA GLY A 30 4.46 18.10 -0.07
C GLY A 30 3.57 17.70 -1.25
N PRO A 31 3.14 18.65 -2.08
CA PRO A 31 2.32 18.36 -3.25
C PRO A 31 3.01 17.35 -4.18
N ALA A 32 2.26 16.39 -4.71
CA ALA A 32 2.80 15.36 -5.59
C ALA A 32 3.58 15.95 -6.77
N LEU A 33 3.08 17.04 -7.35
CA LEU A 33 3.75 17.76 -8.45
C LEU A 33 5.15 18.26 -8.10
N GLU A 34 5.41 18.60 -6.83
CA GLU A 34 6.70 19.12 -6.39
C GLU A 34 7.72 18.03 -6.10
N ILE A 35 7.29 16.90 -5.53
CA ILE A 35 8.22 15.92 -4.93
C ILE A 35 8.20 14.53 -5.57
N VAL A 36 7.20 14.19 -6.38
CA VAL A 36 7.13 12.91 -7.09
C VAL A 36 7.76 13.06 -8.48
N PRO A 37 8.85 12.32 -8.79
CA PRO A 37 9.50 12.39 -10.09
C PRO A 37 8.55 12.03 -11.23
N GLY A 38 8.50 12.88 -12.26
CA GLY A 38 7.70 12.64 -13.46
C GLY A 38 6.23 13.02 -13.34
N MET A 39 5.74 13.44 -12.17
CA MET A 39 4.36 13.86 -11.98
C MET A 39 4.03 15.11 -12.83
N GLN A 40 2.81 15.17 -13.37
CA GLN A 40 2.34 16.27 -14.20
C GLN A 40 0.96 16.75 -13.76
N LYS A 41 0.62 18.00 -14.08
CA LYS A 41 -0.64 18.64 -13.67
C LYS A 41 -1.91 17.89 -14.12
N ASN A 42 -1.84 17.19 -15.24
CA ASN A 42 -2.98 16.49 -15.83
C ASN A 42 -2.91 14.97 -15.65
N ILE A 43 -2.05 14.47 -14.76
CA ILE A 43 -1.96 13.05 -14.42
C ILE A 43 -2.65 12.82 -13.07
N ILE A 44 -3.52 11.82 -13.00
CA ILE A 44 -4.14 11.33 -11.77
C ILE A 44 -3.71 9.88 -11.59
N LEU A 45 -3.01 9.59 -10.50
CA LEU A 45 -2.58 8.23 -10.19
C LEU A 45 -3.72 7.42 -9.58
N HIS A 46 -3.65 6.10 -9.74
CA HIS A 46 -4.57 5.13 -9.14
C HIS A 46 -3.80 3.91 -8.62
N SER A 47 -4.41 3.16 -7.72
CA SER A 47 -3.86 1.90 -7.24
C SER A 47 -3.94 0.76 -8.26
N GLY A 48 -3.11 -0.27 -8.06
CA GLY A 48 -3.08 -1.50 -8.86
C GLY A 48 -2.36 -1.38 -10.20
N PRO A 49 -2.40 -2.45 -11.00
CA PRO A 49 -1.84 -2.45 -12.36
C PRO A 49 -2.55 -1.45 -13.28
N ALA A 50 -1.88 -1.09 -14.38
CA ALA A 50 -2.42 -0.20 -15.40
C ALA A 50 -3.75 -0.71 -15.94
N ILE A 51 -4.75 0.17 -16.00
CA ILE A 51 -6.08 -0.13 -16.51
C ILE A 51 -6.62 1.06 -17.29
N PRO A 52 -7.26 0.86 -18.46
CA PRO A 52 -7.92 1.94 -19.16
C PRO A 52 -9.04 2.56 -18.30
N TRP A 53 -9.20 3.88 -18.39
CA TRP A 53 -10.27 4.62 -17.70
C TRP A 53 -11.66 3.96 -17.83
N ARG A 54 -12.00 3.53 -19.06
CA ARG A 54 -13.30 2.89 -19.38
C ARG A 54 -13.48 1.50 -18.79
N GLU A 55 -12.46 0.92 -18.18
CA GLU A 55 -12.48 -0.41 -17.58
C GLU A 55 -12.37 -0.34 -16.05
N MET A 56 -12.03 0.82 -15.48
CA MET A 56 -11.97 1.03 -14.03
C MET A 56 -13.29 0.67 -13.35
N CYS A 57 -13.20 0.11 -12.14
CA CYS A 57 -14.33 -0.11 -11.26
C CYS A 57 -14.93 1.22 -10.77
N GLY A 58 -16.17 1.18 -10.24
CA GLY A 58 -16.88 2.37 -9.77
C GLY A 58 -16.10 3.25 -8.77
N PRO A 59 -15.52 2.73 -7.67
CA PRO A 59 -14.79 3.56 -6.72
C PRO A 59 -13.53 4.22 -7.33
N HIS A 60 -12.82 3.55 -8.25
CA HIS A 60 -11.73 4.18 -9.01
C HIS A 60 -12.23 5.31 -9.89
N ARG A 61 -13.31 5.07 -10.65
CA ARG A 61 -13.87 6.12 -11.51
C ARG A 61 -14.30 7.34 -10.72
N ASN A 62 -15.00 7.11 -9.62
CA ASN A 62 -15.46 8.19 -8.77
C ASN A 62 -14.29 8.95 -8.15
N GLY A 63 -13.26 8.25 -7.67
CA GLY A 63 -12.05 8.85 -7.14
C GLY A 63 -11.31 9.74 -8.14
N VAL A 64 -11.06 9.23 -9.35
CA VAL A 64 -10.41 10.01 -10.43
C VAL A 64 -11.27 11.20 -10.86
N THR A 65 -12.60 11.02 -10.94
CA THR A 65 -13.54 12.11 -11.26
C THR A 65 -13.45 13.20 -10.19
N GLY A 66 -13.52 12.83 -8.91
CA GLY A 66 -13.39 13.76 -7.79
C GLY A 66 -12.06 14.52 -7.78
N ALA A 67 -10.94 13.83 -8.06
CA ALA A 67 -9.64 14.47 -8.19
C ALA A 67 -9.58 15.45 -9.37
N ALA A 68 -10.17 15.09 -10.53
CA ALA A 68 -10.23 15.99 -11.68
C ALA A 68 -11.02 17.28 -11.39
N LEU A 69 -12.11 17.18 -10.63
CA LEU A 69 -12.90 18.33 -10.19
C LEU A 69 -12.13 19.17 -9.17
N TRP A 70 -11.50 18.52 -8.19
CA TRP A 70 -10.71 19.19 -7.15
C TRP A 70 -9.55 20.01 -7.73
N GLU A 71 -8.83 19.45 -8.70
CA GLU A 71 -7.73 20.12 -9.40
C GLU A 71 -8.20 21.21 -10.38
N GLY A 72 -9.52 21.36 -10.59
CA GLY A 72 -10.06 22.28 -11.58
C GLY A 72 -9.77 21.88 -13.03
N LEU A 73 -9.42 20.60 -13.27
CA LEU A 73 -9.21 20.07 -14.63
C LEU A 73 -10.52 19.95 -15.41
N ALA A 74 -11.65 19.91 -14.72
CA ALA A 74 -12.99 19.91 -15.26
C ALA A 74 -13.96 20.63 -14.31
N GLN A 75 -15.05 21.18 -14.85
CA GLN A 75 -16.11 21.86 -14.11
C GLN A 75 -17.30 20.96 -13.78
N SER A 76 -17.40 19.79 -14.42
CA SER A 76 -18.43 18.78 -14.15
C SER A 76 -17.90 17.36 -14.39
N PRO A 77 -18.55 16.33 -13.81
CA PRO A 77 -18.22 14.93 -14.10
C PRO A 77 -18.20 14.61 -15.60
N GLU A 78 -19.17 15.12 -16.36
CA GLU A 78 -19.28 14.88 -17.81
C GLU A 78 -18.10 15.50 -18.57
N GLU A 79 -17.66 16.69 -18.17
CA GLU A 79 -16.46 17.29 -18.75
C GLU A 79 -15.21 16.48 -18.39
N ALA A 80 -15.09 16.03 -17.14
CA ALA A 80 -13.97 15.19 -16.69
C ALA A 80 -13.89 13.90 -17.51
N TRP A 81 -15.02 13.22 -17.72
CA TRP A 81 -15.09 11.98 -18.50
C TRP A 81 -14.70 12.19 -19.96
N ARG A 82 -15.17 13.27 -20.59
CA ARG A 82 -14.77 13.61 -21.96
C ARG A 82 -13.27 13.85 -22.06
N LYS A 83 -12.69 14.54 -21.06
CA LYS A 83 -11.24 14.82 -21.02
C LYS A 83 -10.40 13.57 -20.77
N LEU A 84 -10.85 12.67 -19.89
CA LEU A 84 -10.25 11.36 -19.68
C LEU A 84 -10.30 10.49 -20.94
N ASP A 85 -11.43 10.49 -21.64
CA ASP A 85 -11.59 9.77 -22.92
C ASP A 85 -10.69 10.31 -24.04
N SER A 86 -10.48 11.63 -24.07
CA SER A 86 -9.60 12.27 -25.05
C SER A 86 -8.10 12.18 -24.71
N GLY A 87 -7.76 11.77 -23.48
CA GLY A 87 -6.39 11.76 -22.96
C GLY A 87 -5.86 13.13 -22.52
N GLU A 88 -6.69 14.17 -22.48
CA GLU A 88 -6.35 15.49 -21.91
C GLU A 88 -6.06 15.36 -20.41
N ILE A 89 -6.87 14.56 -19.70
CA ILE A 89 -6.56 14.06 -18.35
C ILE A 89 -6.10 12.61 -18.51
N ARG A 90 -4.99 12.25 -17.87
CA ARG A 90 -4.37 10.93 -17.97
C ARG A 90 -4.42 10.23 -16.63
N VAL A 91 -4.63 8.91 -16.67
CA VAL A 91 -4.53 8.04 -15.49
C VAL A 91 -3.29 7.17 -15.57
N ALA A 92 -2.67 6.87 -14.43
CA ALA A 92 -1.54 5.95 -14.37
C ALA A 92 -1.42 5.23 -13.01
N PRO A 93 -0.81 4.04 -12.95
CA PRO A 93 -0.53 3.38 -11.68
C PRO A 93 0.38 4.18 -10.77
N CYS A 94 0.07 4.23 -9.47
CA CYS A 94 0.97 4.73 -8.44
C CYS A 94 2.36 4.09 -8.52
N HIS A 95 2.40 2.77 -8.72
CA HIS A 95 3.64 1.98 -8.77
C HIS A 95 4.62 2.43 -9.87
N ASP A 96 4.15 3.07 -10.95
CA ASP A 96 4.99 3.55 -12.04
C ASP A 96 5.69 4.88 -11.70
N TYR A 97 5.26 5.55 -10.63
CA TYR A 97 5.80 6.82 -10.11
C TYR A 97 6.47 6.63 -8.74
N LEU A 98 6.85 5.40 -8.40
CA LEU A 98 7.36 5.03 -7.07
C LEU A 98 6.38 5.40 -5.94
N CYS A 99 5.10 5.57 -6.28
CA CYS A 99 4.03 5.83 -5.34
C CYS A 99 3.31 4.54 -4.98
N VAL A 100 2.58 4.58 -3.87
CA VAL A 100 1.57 3.59 -3.48
C VAL A 100 0.39 4.30 -2.82
N GLY A 101 -0.82 3.86 -3.11
CA GLY A 101 -2.05 4.46 -2.59
C GLY A 101 -3.01 3.45 -1.97
N ALA A 102 -3.54 3.78 -0.79
CA ALA A 102 -4.58 2.99 -0.11
C ALA A 102 -5.95 3.16 -0.82
N GLY A 103 -6.79 2.12 -0.79
CA GLY A 103 -8.07 2.12 -1.49
C GLY A 103 -7.89 2.39 -2.99
N GLY A 104 -8.62 3.34 -3.56
CA GLY A 104 -8.47 3.75 -4.95
C GLY A 104 -7.10 4.33 -5.30
N GLY A 105 -6.28 4.69 -4.30
CA GLY A 105 -4.93 5.19 -4.50
C GLY A 105 -4.87 6.46 -5.34
N ILE A 106 -5.85 7.35 -5.15
CA ILE A 106 -6.03 8.54 -5.98
C ILE A 106 -5.02 9.60 -5.56
N ILE A 107 -4.11 9.96 -6.46
CA ILE A 107 -3.10 11.00 -6.23
C ILE A 107 -3.06 11.93 -7.46
N SER A 108 -3.43 13.18 -7.28
CA SER A 108 -3.32 14.23 -8.29
C SER A 108 -2.22 15.23 -7.95
N ALA A 109 -1.99 16.21 -8.82
CA ALA A 109 -0.84 17.13 -8.74
C ALA A 109 -0.72 17.87 -7.39
N SER A 110 -1.85 18.30 -6.83
CA SER A 110 -1.93 19.05 -5.58
C SER A 110 -2.05 18.14 -4.35
N THR A 111 -2.27 16.83 -4.53
CA THR A 111 -2.39 15.88 -3.42
C THR A 111 -1.11 15.88 -2.59
N PRO A 112 -1.16 16.12 -1.27
CA PRO A 112 0.02 16.00 -0.43
C PRO A 112 0.46 14.55 -0.32
N VAL A 113 1.74 14.29 -0.56
CA VAL A 113 2.36 12.98 -0.45
C VAL A 113 3.51 13.01 0.55
N MET A 114 3.67 11.92 1.29
CA MET A 114 4.79 11.64 2.15
C MET A 114 5.93 11.03 1.33
N ALA A 115 7.14 11.54 1.48
CA ALA A 115 8.36 10.99 0.89
C ALA A 115 9.12 10.16 1.92
N VAL A 116 9.25 8.87 1.65
CA VAL A 116 10.04 7.95 2.47
C VAL A 116 11.33 7.61 1.73
N GLU A 117 12.45 7.85 2.39
CA GLU A 117 13.79 7.55 1.88
C GLU A 117 14.29 6.23 2.46
N ASN A 118 14.77 5.35 1.58
CA ASN A 118 15.55 4.19 1.98
C ASN A 118 17.02 4.61 2.09
N THR A 119 17.46 4.99 3.28
CA THR A 119 18.80 5.57 3.50
C THR A 119 19.94 4.59 3.21
N THR A 120 19.66 3.28 3.25
CA THR A 120 20.63 2.24 2.88
C THR A 120 20.99 2.28 1.39
N PHE A 121 20.02 2.59 0.52
CA PHE A 121 20.17 2.50 -0.94
C PHE A 121 19.97 3.84 -1.66
N GLY A 122 19.58 4.91 -0.95
CA GLY A 122 19.44 6.26 -1.48
C GLY A 122 18.21 6.49 -2.36
N ASN A 123 17.30 5.52 -2.46
CA ASN A 123 16.07 5.67 -3.24
C ASN A 123 14.90 6.17 -2.37
N ARG A 124 13.86 6.72 -3.02
CA ARG A 124 12.63 7.19 -2.36
C ARG A 124 11.41 6.47 -2.91
N ALA A 125 10.37 6.42 -2.08
CA ALA A 125 9.02 6.07 -2.48
C ALA A 125 8.01 6.97 -1.77
N TYR A 126 6.79 7.00 -2.28
CA TYR A 126 5.80 8.00 -1.89
C TYR A 126 4.44 7.38 -1.61
N SER A 127 3.65 8.03 -0.77
CA SER A 127 2.23 7.73 -0.61
C SER A 127 1.48 9.01 -0.26
N CYS A 128 0.23 9.16 -0.69
CA CYS A 128 -0.61 10.26 -0.23
C CYS A 128 -0.73 10.25 1.29
N ILE A 129 -0.97 11.42 1.91
CA ILE A 129 -1.41 11.44 3.30
C ILE A 129 -2.77 10.75 3.44
N SER A 130 -3.09 10.25 4.64
CA SER A 130 -4.44 9.79 4.91
C SER A 130 -5.43 10.96 4.77
N GLU A 131 -6.59 10.71 4.17
CA GLU A 131 -7.68 11.69 4.10
C GLU A 131 -8.42 11.87 5.44
N GLY A 132 -8.14 11.01 6.42
CA GLY A 132 -8.74 11.01 7.75
C GLY A 132 -9.48 9.72 8.08
N GLY A 133 -10.15 9.71 9.24
CA GLY A 133 -11.11 8.69 9.61
C GLY A 133 -12.47 8.92 8.94
N GLY A 134 -13.10 7.88 8.42
CA GLY A 134 -14.44 7.99 7.86
C GLY A 134 -14.76 6.93 6.81
N LEU A 135 -16.07 6.75 6.56
CA LEU A 135 -16.56 5.80 5.55
C LEU A 135 -16.64 6.42 4.15
N ARG A 136 -16.61 7.75 4.05
CA ARG A 136 -16.72 8.53 2.81
C ARG A 136 -15.45 9.34 2.64
N LEU A 137 -14.58 8.90 1.74
CA LEU A 137 -13.31 9.53 1.39
C LEU A 137 -13.08 9.36 -0.12
N LEU A 138 -12.24 10.19 -0.73
CA LEU A 138 -11.90 10.12 -2.15
C LEU A 138 -11.29 8.77 -2.51
N LYS A 139 -10.41 8.23 -1.66
CA LYS A 139 -9.83 6.89 -1.83
C LYS A 139 -10.88 5.79 -1.83
N TRP A 140 -12.05 6.02 -1.28
CA TRP A 140 -13.16 5.07 -1.35
C TRP A 140 -14.12 5.37 -2.50
N GLY A 141 -13.82 6.33 -3.38
CA GLY A 141 -14.69 6.69 -4.49
C GLY A 141 -15.86 7.59 -4.09
N TYR A 142 -15.75 8.37 -3.02
CA TYR A 142 -16.70 9.43 -2.69
C TYR A 142 -16.11 10.80 -3.01
N TYR A 143 -16.87 11.64 -3.69
CA TYR A 143 -16.53 13.06 -3.89
C TYR A 143 -17.78 13.91 -3.77
N ASP A 144 -17.72 14.92 -2.90
CA ASP A 144 -18.71 15.96 -2.71
C ASP A 144 -18.02 17.21 -2.14
N ASP A 145 -18.74 18.31 -1.97
CA ASP A 145 -18.18 19.58 -1.48
C ASP A 145 -17.43 19.43 -0.13
N ALA A 146 -17.87 18.53 0.75
CA ALA A 146 -17.21 18.30 2.03
C ALA A 146 -15.87 17.57 1.84
N ILE A 147 -15.82 16.56 0.97
CA ILE A 147 -14.58 15.88 0.60
C ILE A 147 -13.61 16.85 -0.06
N LEU A 148 -14.05 17.63 -1.04
CA LEU A 148 -13.19 18.58 -1.75
C LEU A 148 -12.64 19.65 -0.80
N LYS A 149 -13.47 20.16 0.12
CA LYS A 149 -13.03 21.10 1.15
C LYS A 149 -12.00 20.47 2.10
N ASN A 150 -12.17 19.20 2.46
CA ASN A 150 -11.19 18.49 3.28
C ASN A 150 -9.85 18.33 2.55
N LEU A 151 -9.86 17.95 1.27
CA LEU A 151 -8.65 17.85 0.44
C LEU A 151 -7.93 19.20 0.32
N SER A 152 -8.67 20.29 0.10
CA SER A 152 -8.09 21.65 0.09
C SER A 152 -7.51 22.03 1.45
N TRP A 153 -8.23 21.80 2.55
CA TRP A 153 -7.69 22.04 3.90
C TRP A 153 -6.42 21.22 4.16
N GLN A 154 -6.40 19.96 3.70
CA GLN A 154 -5.23 19.12 3.84
C GLN A 154 -4.02 19.66 3.07
N ALA A 155 -4.23 20.14 1.84
CA ALA A 155 -3.18 20.70 1.01
C ALA A 155 -2.68 22.07 1.50
N GLU A 156 -3.60 22.94 1.94
CA GLU A 156 -3.31 24.33 2.28
C GLU A 156 -2.89 24.53 3.74
N VAL A 157 -3.35 23.67 4.65
CA VAL A 157 -3.15 23.83 6.11
C VAL A 157 -2.35 22.65 6.68
N PHE A 158 -2.90 21.44 6.59
CA PHE A 158 -2.30 20.29 7.28
C PHE A 158 -0.91 19.94 6.73
N ALA A 159 -0.76 19.82 5.42
CA ALA A 159 0.51 19.43 4.81
C ALA A 159 1.63 20.44 5.08
N PRO A 160 1.42 21.77 5.00
CA PRO A 160 2.41 22.75 5.45
C PRO A 160 2.80 22.62 6.92
N VAL A 161 1.82 22.45 7.84
CA VAL A 161 2.09 22.23 9.27
C VAL A 161 2.92 20.96 9.47
N PHE A 162 2.49 19.88 8.84
CA PHE A 162 3.17 18.59 8.93
C PHE A 162 4.60 18.67 8.37
N ARG A 163 4.80 19.36 7.24
CA ARG A 163 6.13 19.58 6.65
C ARG A 163 7.06 20.30 7.60
N GLN A 164 6.58 21.37 8.24
CA GLN A 164 7.40 22.11 9.20
C GLN A 164 7.69 21.29 10.46
N ALA A 165 6.70 20.57 10.99
CA ALA A 165 6.88 19.67 12.13
C ALA A 165 7.94 18.59 11.84
N LEU A 166 7.87 17.97 10.65
CA LEU A 166 8.82 16.94 10.23
C LEU A 166 10.24 17.49 10.04
N ARG A 167 10.38 18.69 9.47
CA ARG A 167 11.68 19.37 9.35
C ARG A 167 12.28 19.70 10.71
N ALA A 168 11.45 20.10 11.68
CA ALA A 168 11.88 20.39 13.04
C ALA A 168 12.21 19.13 13.85
N SER A 169 11.50 18.01 13.65
CA SER A 169 11.84 16.72 14.28
C SER A 169 13.07 16.07 13.68
N GLY A 170 13.36 16.36 12.41
CA GLY A 170 14.24 15.53 11.59
C GLY A 170 13.53 14.26 11.08
N PRO A 171 14.23 13.44 10.27
CA PRO A 171 13.68 12.21 9.71
C PRO A 171 13.15 11.25 10.77
N ILE A 172 11.99 10.64 10.50
CA ILE A 172 11.35 9.68 11.41
C ILE A 172 11.53 8.26 10.87
N ASP A 173 12.12 7.37 11.68
CA ASP A 173 12.37 5.97 11.31
C ASP A 173 11.09 5.13 11.34
N ILE A 174 10.52 4.91 10.16
CA ILE A 174 9.29 4.13 9.98
C ILE A 174 9.53 2.64 10.26
N LYS A 175 10.72 2.12 9.92
CA LYS A 175 11.07 0.72 10.18
C LYS A 175 11.11 0.43 11.67
N ALA A 176 11.70 1.32 12.46
CA ALA A 176 11.71 1.21 13.93
C ALA A 176 10.30 1.29 14.53
N ILE A 177 9.44 2.17 13.99
CA ILE A 177 8.04 2.26 14.42
C ILE A 177 7.29 0.96 14.13
N ILE A 178 7.41 0.40 12.91
CA ILE A 178 6.76 -0.87 12.54
C ILE A 178 7.19 -1.99 13.48
N SER A 179 8.49 -2.16 13.70
CA SER A 179 9.03 -3.21 14.57
C SER A 179 8.41 -3.19 15.96
N ARG A 180 8.23 -1.98 16.53
CA ARG A 180 7.61 -1.80 17.83
C ARG A 180 6.09 -1.93 17.81
N ALA A 181 5.43 -1.43 16.77
CA ALA A 181 3.98 -1.46 16.62
C ALA A 181 3.45 -2.90 16.51
N VAL A 182 4.20 -3.78 15.83
CA VAL A 182 3.87 -5.21 15.71
C VAL A 182 3.77 -5.89 17.08
N GLU A 183 4.58 -5.47 18.05
CA GLU A 183 4.53 -5.97 19.42
C GLU A 183 3.48 -5.27 20.30
N MET A 184 2.77 -4.28 19.74
CA MET A 184 1.73 -3.47 20.39
C MET A 184 0.34 -3.70 19.77
N GLY A 185 0.16 -4.85 19.12
CA GLY A 185 -1.14 -5.28 18.63
C GLY A 185 -1.41 -4.94 17.17
N ASP A 186 -0.48 -4.32 16.43
CA ASP A 186 -0.66 -4.00 15.01
C ASP A 186 -0.14 -5.12 14.11
N GLU A 187 -0.75 -5.30 12.94
CA GLU A 187 -0.13 -6.01 11.81
C GLU A 187 0.34 -5.05 10.70
N CYS A 188 0.06 -3.74 10.87
CA CYS A 188 0.54 -2.64 10.04
C CYS A 188 -0.08 -2.54 8.62
N HIS A 189 -1.23 -3.16 8.38
CA HIS A 189 -2.06 -2.99 7.18
C HIS A 189 -3.50 -2.57 7.48
N ASN A 190 -4.31 -3.40 8.16
CA ASN A 190 -5.68 -3.07 8.56
C ASN A 190 -5.72 -2.34 9.91
N ARG A 191 -4.83 -2.73 10.84
CA ARG A 191 -4.61 -2.09 12.13
C ARG A 191 -3.19 -1.52 12.20
N SER A 192 -3.12 -0.20 12.32
CA SER A 192 -1.87 0.57 12.46
C SER A 192 -1.98 1.62 13.58
N ILE A 193 -2.78 1.34 14.62
CA ILE A 193 -3.11 2.30 15.69
C ILE A 193 -1.88 2.58 16.54
N ALA A 194 -1.18 1.52 16.94
CA ALA A 194 0.05 1.67 17.74
C ALA A 194 1.13 2.38 16.93
N ALA A 195 1.25 2.07 15.64
CA ALA A 195 2.17 2.73 14.73
C ALA A 195 1.89 4.24 14.65
N THR A 196 0.63 4.64 14.43
CA THR A 196 0.21 6.05 14.41
C THR A 196 0.52 6.77 15.72
N LEU A 197 0.26 6.14 16.88
CA LEU A 197 0.55 6.73 18.19
C LEU A 197 2.06 6.88 18.46
N LEU A 198 2.87 5.88 18.06
CA LEU A 198 4.32 5.97 18.14
C LEU A 198 4.88 7.08 17.26
N PHE A 199 4.34 7.23 16.05
CA PHE A 199 4.68 8.34 15.16
C PHE A 199 4.30 9.70 15.76
N LEU A 200 3.09 9.82 16.31
CA LEU A 200 2.65 11.05 16.96
C LEU A 200 3.58 11.40 18.13
N ARG A 201 4.05 10.42 18.91
CA ARG A 201 5.03 10.64 19.98
C ARG A 201 6.32 11.30 19.47
N GLU A 202 6.83 10.87 18.31
CA GLU A 202 8.05 11.46 17.72
C GLU A 202 7.80 12.88 17.21
N LEU A 203 6.63 13.13 16.61
CA LEU A 203 6.31 14.43 15.99
C LEU A 203 5.84 15.50 17.00
N TYR A 204 5.24 15.08 18.11
CA TYR A 204 4.54 15.94 19.07
C TYR A 204 5.40 17.09 19.64
N PRO A 205 6.67 16.88 20.08
CA PRO A 205 7.48 17.97 20.60
C PRO A 205 7.70 19.10 19.57
N SER A 206 7.88 18.72 18.30
CA SER A 206 8.11 19.65 17.20
C SER A 206 6.86 20.44 16.84
N LEU A 207 5.67 19.82 16.93
CA LEU A 207 4.40 20.51 16.71
C LEU A 207 4.16 21.64 17.74
N LEU A 208 4.61 21.47 18.98
CA LEU A 208 4.41 22.45 20.05
C LEU A 208 5.27 23.71 19.90
N THR A 209 6.36 23.64 19.15
CA THR A 209 7.34 24.72 19.00
C THR A 209 7.30 25.40 17.64
N LEU A 210 6.34 25.02 16.77
CA LEU A 210 6.19 25.60 15.45
C LEU A 210 5.83 27.10 15.51
N ASP A 211 6.50 27.88 14.67
CA ASP A 211 6.15 29.26 14.37
C ASP A 211 5.14 29.31 13.21
N MET A 212 3.90 28.92 13.53
CA MET A 212 2.77 28.86 12.59
C MET A 212 1.48 29.35 13.28
N PRO A 213 0.41 29.70 12.54
CA PRO A 213 -0.86 30.05 13.15
C PRO A 213 -1.35 28.96 14.11
N GLY A 214 -1.63 29.34 15.37
CA GLY A 214 -1.94 28.37 16.42
C GLY A 214 -3.22 27.55 16.16
N GLU A 215 -4.14 28.07 15.34
CA GLU A 215 -5.33 27.34 14.91
C GLU A 215 -5.00 26.23 13.89
N ASP A 216 -4.10 26.50 12.94
CA ASP A 216 -3.63 25.52 11.95
C ASP A 216 -2.92 24.35 12.64
N VAL A 217 -2.05 24.65 13.61
CA VAL A 217 -1.36 23.63 14.41
C VAL A 217 -2.37 22.80 15.23
N ARG A 218 -3.34 23.46 15.88
CA ARG A 218 -4.34 22.79 16.71
C ARG A 218 -5.24 21.86 15.90
N THR A 219 -5.72 22.32 14.74
CA THR A 219 -6.59 21.52 13.86
C THR A 219 -5.81 20.36 13.22
N SER A 220 -4.55 20.57 12.85
CA SER A 220 -3.65 19.52 12.36
C SER A 220 -3.37 18.45 13.41
N LEU A 221 -3.13 18.84 14.66
CA LEU A 221 -2.95 17.90 15.77
C LEU A 221 -4.24 17.10 16.01
N LYS A 222 -5.40 17.77 16.01
CA LYS A 222 -6.69 17.08 16.13
C LYS A 222 -6.88 16.04 15.03
N PHE A 223 -6.58 16.40 13.79
CA PHE A 223 -6.65 15.49 12.65
C PHE A 223 -5.75 14.25 12.82
N LEU A 224 -4.51 14.43 13.28
CA LEU A 224 -3.60 13.31 13.55
C LEU A 224 -4.10 12.39 14.67
N VAL A 225 -4.67 12.96 15.73
CA VAL A 225 -5.23 12.20 16.86
C VAL A 225 -6.47 11.40 16.45
N ASP A 226 -7.35 11.99 15.64
CA ASP A 226 -8.57 11.33 15.17
C ASP A 226 -8.31 10.29 14.06
N SER A 227 -7.17 10.40 13.36
CA SER A 227 -6.79 9.52 12.25
C SER A 227 -6.00 8.31 12.73
N GLU A 228 -6.67 7.35 13.36
CA GLU A 228 -6.04 6.12 13.89
C GLU A 228 -5.20 5.35 12.85
N HIS A 229 -5.53 5.50 11.58
CA HIS A 229 -4.88 4.83 10.45
C HIS A 229 -3.92 5.73 9.64
N PHE A 230 -3.50 6.88 10.19
CA PHE A 230 -2.67 7.85 9.47
C PHE A 230 -1.36 7.25 8.96
N LEU A 231 -0.66 6.47 9.80
CA LEU A 231 0.68 5.99 9.44
C LEU A 231 0.68 4.84 8.42
N LEU A 232 -0.46 4.20 8.11
CA LEU A 232 -0.50 3.17 7.05
C LEU A 232 0.18 3.67 5.77
N HIS A 233 -0.09 4.90 5.38
CA HIS A 233 0.42 5.47 4.14
C HIS A 233 1.96 5.58 4.15
N ALA A 234 2.57 5.94 5.29
CA ALA A 234 4.03 5.96 5.44
C ALA A 234 4.61 4.53 5.49
N ILE A 235 3.89 3.58 6.09
CA ILE A 235 4.26 2.16 6.13
C ILE A 235 4.26 1.57 4.71
N MET A 236 3.24 1.86 3.90
CA MET A 236 3.18 1.46 2.50
C MET A 236 4.33 2.04 1.69
N ALA A 237 4.62 3.35 1.85
CA ALA A 237 5.75 3.99 1.19
C ALA A 237 7.09 3.37 1.64
N ALA A 238 7.25 3.05 2.93
CA ALA A 238 8.41 2.33 3.45
C ALA A 238 8.56 0.95 2.81
N ALA A 239 7.47 0.18 2.72
CA ALA A 239 7.46 -1.13 2.05
C ALA A 239 7.89 -1.01 0.58
N LYS A 240 7.35 -0.03 -0.16
CA LYS A 240 7.79 0.23 -1.54
C LYS A 240 9.26 0.63 -1.60
N ALA A 241 9.73 1.51 -0.71
CA ALA A 241 11.11 2.00 -0.70
C ALA A 241 12.13 0.87 -0.45
N VAL A 242 11.79 -0.13 0.38
CA VAL A 242 12.67 -1.31 0.61
C VAL A 242 12.61 -2.34 -0.51
N LEU A 243 11.50 -2.40 -1.26
CA LEU A 243 11.32 -3.33 -2.37
C LEU A 243 11.96 -2.86 -3.68
N VAL A 244 11.98 -1.56 -3.96
CA VAL A 244 12.59 -0.99 -5.18
C VAL A 244 14.04 -1.49 -5.44
N PRO A 245 14.99 -1.43 -4.49
CA PRO A 245 16.35 -1.94 -4.72
C PRO A 245 16.41 -3.48 -4.84
N ALA A 246 15.34 -4.19 -4.44
CA ALA A 246 15.20 -5.63 -4.56
C ALA A 246 14.56 -6.06 -5.91
N GLU A 247 14.17 -5.11 -6.76
CA GLU A 247 13.73 -5.35 -8.14
C GLU A 247 14.95 -5.62 -9.05
N ARG A 248 14.70 -6.29 -10.20
CA ARG A 248 15.69 -6.55 -11.26
C ARG A 248 16.90 -7.37 -10.81
N ILE A 249 16.77 -8.26 -9.83
CA ILE A 249 17.82 -9.22 -9.45
C ILE A 249 17.72 -10.45 -10.37
N PRO A 250 18.70 -10.71 -11.25
CA PRO A 250 18.65 -11.86 -12.14
C PRO A 250 18.49 -13.17 -11.37
N TYR A 251 17.69 -14.09 -11.90
CA TYR A 251 17.34 -15.39 -11.30
C TYR A 251 16.46 -15.33 -10.03
N SER A 252 16.13 -14.14 -9.51
CA SER A 252 15.28 -14.03 -8.32
C SER A 252 13.81 -14.26 -8.64
N THR A 253 13.19 -15.19 -7.91
CA THR A 253 11.77 -15.55 -8.02
C THR A 253 10.90 -14.89 -6.94
N ILE A 254 11.45 -13.89 -6.27
CA ILE A 254 10.79 -13.17 -5.18
C ILE A 254 9.83 -12.10 -5.75
N VAL A 255 8.61 -12.07 -5.23
CA VAL A 255 7.62 -11.02 -5.53
C VAL A 255 8.08 -9.69 -4.93
N THR A 256 7.98 -8.62 -5.72
CA THR A 256 8.42 -7.25 -5.35
C THR A 256 7.29 -6.23 -5.37
N ALA A 257 6.11 -6.61 -5.84
CA ALA A 257 4.89 -5.85 -5.66
C ALA A 257 3.68 -6.78 -5.72
N MET A 258 2.69 -6.52 -4.89
CA MET A 258 1.32 -6.99 -5.04
C MET A 258 0.42 -5.75 -4.95
N ALA A 259 -0.53 -5.62 -5.88
CA ALA A 259 -1.47 -4.50 -5.91
C ALA A 259 -2.73 -4.88 -6.69
N ARG A 260 -3.82 -4.16 -6.47
CA ARG A 260 -5.11 -4.44 -7.10
C ARG A 260 -5.89 -3.17 -7.41
N ASN A 261 -6.63 -3.17 -8.52
CA ASN A 261 -7.37 -2.01 -9.03
C ASN A 261 -8.91 -2.20 -9.02
N GLY A 262 -9.42 -3.19 -8.26
CA GLY A 262 -10.84 -3.53 -8.21
C GLY A 262 -11.36 -4.27 -9.45
N VAL A 263 -10.46 -4.63 -10.37
CA VAL A 263 -10.73 -5.44 -11.57
C VAL A 263 -9.69 -6.55 -11.68
N ASP A 264 -8.41 -6.16 -11.63
CA ASP A 264 -7.23 -7.02 -11.66
C ASP A 264 -6.45 -6.96 -10.35
N PHE A 265 -5.96 -8.11 -9.93
CA PHE A 265 -4.86 -8.26 -8.99
C PHE A 265 -3.58 -8.53 -9.78
N GLY A 266 -2.52 -7.79 -9.49
CA GLY A 266 -1.24 -7.92 -10.16
C GLY A 266 -0.08 -8.19 -9.21
N ILE A 267 0.92 -8.90 -9.73
CA ILE A 267 2.23 -9.06 -9.09
C ILE A 267 3.38 -8.63 -10.00
N LYS A 268 4.47 -8.14 -9.41
CA LYS A 268 5.78 -8.03 -10.06
C LYS A 268 6.77 -8.97 -9.38
N VAL A 269 7.71 -9.52 -10.15
CA VAL A 269 8.74 -10.46 -9.67
C VAL A 269 10.11 -9.90 -9.97
N SER A 270 11.04 -10.00 -9.03
CA SER A 270 12.35 -9.36 -9.08
C SER A 270 13.07 -9.57 -10.42
N ALA A 271 13.23 -10.80 -10.90
CA ALA A 271 13.93 -11.07 -12.17
C ALA A 271 13.18 -10.61 -13.44
N LEU A 272 11.89 -10.28 -13.35
CA LEU A 272 11.00 -9.99 -14.47
C LEU A 272 10.74 -8.48 -14.68
N GLY A 273 11.46 -7.64 -13.95
CA GLY A 273 11.45 -6.19 -14.13
C GLY A 273 10.09 -5.56 -13.90
N ASP A 274 9.66 -4.70 -14.84
CA ASP A 274 8.43 -3.91 -14.68
C ASP A 274 7.15 -4.63 -15.09
N THR A 275 7.26 -5.87 -15.56
CA THR A 275 6.12 -6.64 -16.08
C THR A 275 5.14 -6.98 -14.96
N TRP A 276 3.89 -6.55 -15.10
CA TRP A 276 2.78 -7.00 -14.27
C TRP A 276 2.24 -8.34 -14.76
N PHE A 277 2.07 -9.28 -13.85
CA PHE A 277 1.31 -10.50 -14.08
C PHE A 277 -0.03 -10.38 -13.39
N THR A 278 -1.12 -10.35 -14.15
CA THR A 278 -2.46 -10.06 -13.64
C THR A 278 -3.39 -11.27 -13.70
N ALA A 279 -4.37 -11.26 -12.80
CA ALA A 279 -5.53 -12.14 -12.78
C ALA A 279 -6.72 -11.38 -12.14
N PRO A 280 -7.97 -11.83 -12.30
CA PRO A 280 -9.11 -11.12 -11.74
C PRO A 280 -8.99 -10.88 -10.23
N ALA A 281 -9.24 -9.64 -9.80
CA ALA A 281 -9.32 -9.29 -8.39
C ALA A 281 -10.43 -10.09 -7.70
N GLN A 282 -10.16 -10.55 -6.48
CA GLN A 282 -11.07 -11.40 -5.73
C GLN A 282 -12.00 -10.58 -4.84
N MET A 283 -13.15 -11.14 -4.48
CA MET A 283 -14.04 -10.55 -3.49
C MET A 283 -13.46 -10.73 -2.09
N VAL A 284 -13.50 -9.66 -1.29
CA VAL A 284 -13.05 -9.69 0.11
C VAL A 284 -14.12 -10.35 0.96
N LYS A 285 -13.73 -11.38 1.72
CA LYS A 285 -14.63 -12.04 2.67
C LYS A 285 -14.47 -11.37 4.03
N GLY A 286 -15.55 -10.87 4.61
CA GLY A 286 -15.44 -10.23 5.92
C GLY A 286 -16.75 -9.75 6.51
N LEU A 287 -16.63 -8.75 7.38
CA LEU A 287 -17.73 -8.16 8.12
C LEU A 287 -18.11 -6.81 7.51
N TYR A 288 -19.40 -6.66 7.24
CA TYR A 288 -20.00 -5.40 6.84
C TYR A 288 -20.34 -4.54 8.05
N PHE A 289 -20.06 -3.24 7.99
CA PHE A 289 -20.25 -2.31 9.10
C PHE A 289 -21.72 -1.92 9.32
N ARG A 290 -22.61 -2.28 8.39
CA ARG A 290 -24.06 -2.04 8.49
C ARG A 290 -24.83 -3.26 8.00
N ALA A 291 -26.03 -3.45 8.54
CA ALA A 291 -26.85 -4.63 8.29
C ALA A 291 -27.42 -4.68 6.86
N GLU A 292 -27.57 -3.53 6.21
CA GLU A 292 -28.05 -3.41 4.83
C GLU A 292 -26.98 -3.67 3.75
N TRP A 293 -25.71 -3.85 4.14
CA TRP A 293 -24.62 -4.14 3.20
C TRP A 293 -24.28 -5.62 3.18
N ASP A 294 -24.08 -6.13 1.98
CA ASP A 294 -23.77 -7.52 1.67
C ASP A 294 -22.83 -7.64 0.46
N ASP A 295 -22.59 -8.87 0.01
CA ASP A 295 -21.67 -9.18 -1.09
C ASP A 295 -22.10 -8.53 -2.42
N ASP A 296 -23.39 -8.25 -2.63
CA ASP A 296 -23.91 -7.58 -3.84
C ASP A 296 -23.57 -6.07 -3.88
N CYS A 297 -23.23 -5.50 -2.73
CA CYS A 297 -22.81 -4.12 -2.58
C CYS A 297 -21.30 -3.93 -2.81
N ALA A 298 -20.50 -4.98 -2.61
CA ALA A 298 -19.05 -4.90 -2.60
C ALA A 298 -18.44 -4.82 -4.02
N ALA A 299 -17.35 -4.07 -4.13
CA ALA A 299 -16.42 -4.15 -5.26
C ALA A 299 -15.36 -5.24 -4.98
N PRO A 300 -14.74 -5.82 -6.02
CA PRO A 300 -13.53 -6.61 -5.86
C PRO A 300 -12.40 -5.82 -5.17
N ASP A 301 -11.44 -6.54 -4.60
CA ASP A 301 -10.35 -5.97 -3.80
C ASP A 301 -9.56 -4.87 -4.54
N LEU A 302 -9.18 -3.82 -3.80
CA LEU A 302 -8.73 -2.53 -4.32
C LEU A 302 -7.62 -1.91 -3.45
N GLY A 303 -6.53 -1.46 -4.07
CA GLY A 303 -5.42 -0.74 -3.42
C GLY A 303 -4.02 -1.21 -3.75
N ASP A 304 -3.04 -0.39 -3.39
CA ASP A 304 -1.61 -0.80 -3.35
C ASP A 304 -1.20 -1.30 -1.97
N SER A 305 -2.11 -1.27 -1.01
CA SER A 305 -1.82 -1.63 0.39
C SER A 305 -1.30 -3.06 0.57
N ALA A 306 -1.60 -3.98 -0.36
CA ALA A 306 -0.97 -5.31 -0.48
C ALA A 306 0.58 -5.30 -0.57
N ILE A 307 1.19 -4.13 -0.77
CA ILE A 307 2.64 -3.93 -0.61
C ILE A 307 3.12 -4.24 0.81
N THR A 308 2.27 -4.13 1.84
CA THR A 308 2.59 -4.49 3.22
C THR A 308 2.81 -5.99 3.38
N GLU A 309 1.94 -6.82 2.82
CA GLU A 309 2.11 -8.28 2.77
C GLU A 309 3.31 -8.69 1.94
N THR A 310 3.63 -7.91 0.90
CA THR A 310 4.81 -8.16 0.07
C THR A 310 6.11 -8.09 0.89
N VAL A 311 6.15 -7.26 1.94
CA VAL A 311 7.27 -7.19 2.90
C VAL A 311 7.05 -8.01 4.18
N GLY A 312 6.01 -8.83 4.24
CA GLY A 312 5.75 -9.75 5.36
C GLY A 312 4.98 -9.16 6.54
N LEU A 313 4.31 -8.02 6.34
CA LEU A 313 3.37 -7.43 7.30
C LEU A 313 1.93 -7.89 6.96
N GLY A 314 0.90 -7.27 7.56
CA GLY A 314 -0.46 -7.54 7.12
C GLY A 314 -0.95 -8.94 7.50
N GLY A 315 -1.66 -9.54 6.56
CA GLY A 315 -2.16 -10.92 6.64
C GLY A 315 -1.09 -11.98 6.99
N PHE A 316 0.20 -11.65 6.81
CA PHE A 316 1.32 -12.56 7.07
C PHE A 316 1.65 -12.70 8.56
N ILE A 317 1.29 -11.69 9.35
CA ILE A 317 1.52 -11.62 10.80
C ILE A 317 0.22 -11.38 11.56
N GLN A 318 -0.92 -11.85 11.04
CA GLN A 318 -2.25 -11.76 11.68
C GLN A 318 -2.28 -11.98 13.21
N PRO A 319 -1.53 -12.94 13.79
CA PRO A 319 -1.51 -13.14 15.24
C PRO A 319 -1.05 -11.92 16.05
N CYS A 320 -0.34 -10.98 15.44
CA CYS A 320 0.05 -9.72 16.07
C CYS A 320 -1.17 -8.80 16.30
N ALA A 321 -2.22 -8.91 15.49
CA ALA A 321 -3.44 -8.14 15.62
C ALA A 321 -4.68 -9.05 15.72
N PRO A 322 -4.87 -9.76 16.85
CA PRO A 322 -6.00 -10.68 17.02
C PRO A 322 -7.37 -10.01 16.88
N THR A 323 -7.46 -8.69 17.00
CA THR A 323 -8.71 -7.95 16.76
C THR A 323 -9.13 -7.99 15.28
N VAL A 324 -8.18 -8.05 14.34
CA VAL A 324 -8.48 -8.07 12.89
C VAL A 324 -9.16 -9.38 12.50
N THR A 325 -8.87 -10.50 13.19
CA THR A 325 -9.51 -11.80 12.91
C THR A 325 -11.01 -11.79 13.18
N GLN A 326 -11.51 -10.83 13.96
CA GLN A 326 -12.95 -10.70 14.23
C GLN A 326 -13.75 -10.41 12.96
N PHE A 327 -13.14 -9.77 11.96
CA PHE A 327 -13.79 -9.46 10.69
C PHE A 327 -14.19 -10.70 9.89
N VAL A 328 -13.51 -11.82 10.09
CA VAL A 328 -13.82 -13.10 9.43
C VAL A 328 -14.37 -14.16 10.39
N GLN A 329 -14.79 -13.74 11.59
CA GLN A 329 -15.17 -14.65 12.68
C GLN A 329 -14.07 -15.69 13.00
N GLY A 330 -12.82 -15.29 12.79
CA GLY A 330 -11.63 -16.08 13.06
C GLY A 330 -11.25 -16.06 14.54
N ASN A 331 -10.18 -16.78 14.86
CA ASN A 331 -9.60 -16.80 16.20
C ASN A 331 -8.07 -16.85 16.12
N ILE A 332 -7.41 -16.73 17.27
CA ILE A 332 -5.94 -16.70 17.31
C ILE A 332 -5.30 -17.98 16.74
N HIS A 333 -5.94 -19.15 16.88
CA HIS A 333 -5.42 -20.38 16.31
C HIS A 333 -5.48 -20.39 14.78
N SER A 334 -6.56 -19.88 14.19
CA SER A 334 -6.65 -19.74 12.72
C SER A 334 -5.63 -18.72 12.20
N ALA A 335 -5.43 -17.60 12.89
CA ALA A 335 -4.40 -16.62 12.54
C ALA A 335 -2.98 -17.22 12.57
N ILE A 336 -2.65 -18.01 13.60
CA ILE A 336 -1.35 -18.70 13.69
C ILE A 336 -1.19 -19.69 12.52
N ALA A 337 -2.25 -20.43 12.19
CA ALA A 337 -2.24 -21.35 11.07
C ALA A 337 -2.04 -20.62 9.73
N ASN A 338 -2.65 -19.45 9.56
CA ASN A 338 -2.48 -18.60 8.39
C ASN A 338 -1.03 -18.11 8.25
N THR A 339 -0.43 -17.57 9.32
CA THR A 339 1.00 -17.20 9.32
C THR A 339 1.92 -18.37 8.96
N ARG A 340 1.65 -19.58 9.48
CA ARG A 340 2.43 -20.78 9.13
C ARG A 340 2.33 -21.11 7.64
N LYS A 341 1.16 -20.99 7.01
CA LYS A 341 1.02 -21.13 5.55
C LYS A 341 1.85 -20.07 4.81
N MET A 342 1.89 -18.83 5.30
CA MET A 342 2.72 -17.78 4.69
C MET A 342 4.23 -18.09 4.80
N GLN A 343 4.66 -18.73 5.89
CA GLN A 343 6.03 -19.23 6.04
C GLN A 343 6.38 -20.30 4.99
N GLU A 344 5.42 -21.14 4.57
CA GLU A 344 5.65 -22.17 3.54
C GLU A 344 5.93 -21.59 2.15
N ILE A 345 5.32 -20.44 1.83
CA ILE A 345 5.49 -19.76 0.53
C ILE A 345 6.60 -18.71 0.51
N CYS A 346 7.07 -18.28 1.69
CA CYS A 346 8.17 -17.33 1.82
C CYS A 346 9.54 -18.02 1.78
N ALA A 347 10.53 -17.34 1.21
CA ALA A 347 11.90 -17.84 1.11
C ALA A 347 12.70 -17.63 2.41
N SER A 348 12.30 -16.69 3.27
CA SER A 348 12.96 -16.47 4.57
C SER A 348 12.02 -15.82 5.59
N THR A 349 12.59 -15.30 6.67
CA THR A 349 11.89 -14.56 7.73
C THR A 349 12.47 -13.16 7.94
N ASN A 350 11.82 -12.27 8.68
CA ASN A 350 12.33 -10.94 9.01
C ASN A 350 12.51 -10.81 10.53
N PRO A 351 13.76 -10.74 11.05
CA PRO A 351 14.00 -10.64 12.49
C PRO A 351 13.49 -9.34 13.12
N ASP A 352 13.27 -8.29 12.33
CA ASP A 352 12.76 -7.01 12.81
C ASP A 352 11.23 -7.03 13.04
N VAL A 353 10.55 -8.07 12.56
CA VAL A 353 9.11 -8.31 12.73
C VAL A 353 8.94 -9.55 13.58
N ARG A 354 8.69 -9.38 14.88
CA ARG A 354 8.61 -10.49 15.84
C ARG A 354 7.18 -10.69 16.27
N ILE A 355 6.68 -11.93 16.19
CA ILE A 355 5.28 -12.27 16.48
C ILE A 355 5.16 -12.74 17.94
N PRO A 356 4.67 -11.92 18.89
CA PRO A 356 4.76 -12.23 20.32
C PRO A 356 4.01 -13.52 20.71
N VAL A 357 2.83 -13.74 20.12
CA VAL A 357 1.99 -14.92 20.39
C VAL A 357 2.61 -16.23 19.87
N MET A 358 3.62 -16.14 19.00
CA MET A 358 4.38 -17.28 18.50
C MET A 358 5.80 -17.28 19.07
N ASP A 359 5.96 -16.92 20.35
CA ASP A 359 7.25 -16.86 21.05
C ASP A 359 8.30 -15.98 20.33
N PHE A 360 7.86 -14.83 19.81
CA PHE A 360 8.69 -13.90 19.04
C PHE A 360 9.30 -14.50 17.76
N THR A 361 8.66 -15.54 17.19
CA THR A 361 9.02 -16.08 15.88
C THR A 361 9.07 -14.93 14.84
N PRO A 362 10.12 -14.84 14.02
CA PRO A 362 10.23 -13.80 13.01
C PRO A 362 9.19 -13.98 11.89
N GLY A 363 8.61 -12.88 11.43
CA GLY A 363 7.59 -12.86 10.38
C GLY A 363 8.10 -13.37 9.03
N PRO A 364 7.26 -14.02 8.21
CA PRO A 364 7.69 -14.54 6.91
C PRO A 364 7.95 -13.42 5.89
N ILE A 365 8.98 -13.56 5.05
CA ILE A 365 9.32 -12.56 4.01
C ILE A 365 9.85 -13.20 2.73
N GLY A 366 9.62 -12.52 1.61
CA GLY A 366 10.12 -12.93 0.29
C GLY A 366 9.25 -14.04 -0.31
N ILE A 367 8.05 -13.67 -0.76
CA ILE A 367 7.11 -14.59 -1.42
C ILE A 367 7.78 -15.16 -2.67
N ASP A 368 7.99 -16.48 -2.72
CA ASP A 368 8.63 -17.16 -3.85
C ASP A 368 7.55 -17.76 -4.76
N ILE A 369 7.45 -17.27 -5.99
CA ILE A 369 6.41 -17.73 -6.94
C ILE A 369 6.46 -19.24 -7.19
N ARG A 370 7.65 -19.88 -7.07
CA ARG A 370 7.79 -21.32 -7.22
C ARG A 370 7.13 -22.07 -6.07
N LYS A 371 7.23 -21.53 -4.85
CA LYS A 371 6.62 -22.15 -3.66
C LYS A 371 5.11 -21.98 -3.68
N VAL A 372 4.62 -20.80 -4.06
CA VAL A 372 3.19 -20.53 -4.25
C VAL A 372 2.58 -21.54 -5.23
N VAL A 373 3.12 -21.64 -6.46
CA VAL A 373 2.59 -22.56 -7.48
C VAL A 373 2.72 -24.03 -7.06
N ARG A 374 3.84 -24.43 -6.43
CA ARG A 374 4.05 -25.83 -6.02
C ARG A 374 3.11 -26.28 -4.91
N THR A 375 2.82 -25.40 -3.95
CA THR A 375 2.01 -25.75 -2.76
C THR A 375 0.52 -25.49 -2.99
N GLY A 376 0.17 -24.60 -3.92
CA GLY A 376 -1.20 -24.08 -4.07
C GLY A 376 -1.60 -23.11 -2.96
N ILE A 377 -0.71 -22.80 -2.01
CA ILE A 377 -0.95 -21.79 -0.98
C ILE A 377 -0.73 -20.42 -1.61
N THR A 378 -1.71 -19.52 -1.51
CA THR A 378 -1.60 -18.15 -2.01
C THR A 378 -1.49 -17.13 -0.88
N PRO A 379 -0.81 -15.99 -1.10
CA PRO A 379 -0.74 -14.90 -0.11
C PRO A 379 -2.12 -14.53 0.44
N LEU A 380 -2.20 -14.42 1.76
CA LEU A 380 -3.35 -13.90 2.50
C LEU A 380 -3.15 -12.40 2.76
N LEU A 381 -4.20 -11.62 2.51
CA LEU A 381 -4.23 -10.18 2.72
C LEU A 381 -5.37 -9.84 3.66
N ASP A 382 -5.06 -9.02 4.67
CA ASP A 382 -6.06 -8.32 5.48
C ASP A 382 -6.42 -7.03 4.74
N THR A 383 -7.68 -6.78 4.41
CA THR A 383 -8.05 -5.63 3.58
C THR A 383 -9.43 -5.06 3.94
N ALA A 384 -9.73 -3.89 3.40
CA ALA A 384 -11.01 -3.23 3.50
C ALA A 384 -11.98 -3.69 2.40
N ILE A 385 -13.29 -3.64 2.69
CA ILE A 385 -14.36 -3.88 1.72
C ILE A 385 -14.88 -2.52 1.24
N THR A 386 -14.79 -2.29 -0.07
CA THR A 386 -15.25 -1.05 -0.72
C THR A 386 -16.57 -1.30 -1.42
N HIS A 387 -17.50 -0.33 -1.37
CA HIS A 387 -18.75 -0.41 -2.11
C HIS A 387 -18.53 -0.15 -3.60
N LYS A 388 -19.29 -0.82 -4.47
CA LYS A 388 -19.18 -0.66 -5.94
C LYS A 388 -19.49 0.75 -6.45
N GLU A 389 -20.32 1.49 -5.73
CA GLU A 389 -20.62 2.92 -5.99
C GLU A 389 -19.73 3.90 -5.18
N GLY A 390 -18.83 3.37 -4.35
CA GLY A 390 -17.97 4.13 -3.45
C GLY A 390 -18.39 4.08 -1.99
N GLY A 391 -17.41 4.11 -1.10
CA GLY A 391 -17.52 4.02 0.36
C GLY A 391 -16.81 2.83 0.96
N LEU A 392 -16.27 3.01 2.17
CA LEU A 392 -15.81 1.91 3.00
C LEU A 392 -17.03 1.26 3.68
N ILE A 393 -17.26 -0.02 3.42
CA ILE A 393 -18.45 -0.74 3.90
C ILE A 393 -18.13 -1.92 4.81
N GLY A 394 -16.87 -2.31 4.93
CA GLY A 394 -16.46 -3.41 5.78
C GLY A 394 -14.95 -3.60 5.81
N ALA A 395 -14.53 -4.68 6.45
CA ALA A 395 -13.16 -5.17 6.45
C ALA A 395 -13.16 -6.69 6.49
N GLY A 396 -12.07 -7.32 6.04
CA GLY A 396 -11.98 -8.76 5.93
C GLY A 396 -10.65 -9.24 5.40
N GLU A 397 -10.69 -10.44 4.83
CA GLU A 397 -9.54 -11.15 4.28
C GLU A 397 -9.79 -11.52 2.83
N VAL A 398 -8.70 -11.59 2.06
CA VAL A 398 -8.73 -12.05 0.68
C VAL A 398 -7.44 -12.79 0.35
N HIS A 399 -7.52 -13.76 -0.54
CA HIS A 399 -6.35 -14.46 -1.06
C HIS A 399 -5.98 -13.93 -2.44
N ALA A 400 -4.68 -13.74 -2.68
CA ALA A 400 -4.20 -13.43 -4.02
C ALA A 400 -4.56 -14.56 -5.00
N PRO A 401 -5.00 -14.25 -6.24
CA PRO A 401 -5.36 -15.27 -7.23
C PRO A 401 -4.13 -16.05 -7.70
N LEU A 402 -4.19 -17.38 -7.69
CA LEU A 402 -3.06 -18.25 -8.06
C LEU A 402 -2.56 -18.01 -9.51
N GLU A 403 -3.46 -17.66 -10.41
CA GLU A 403 -3.19 -17.51 -11.85
C GLU A 403 -2.08 -16.49 -12.15
N CYS A 404 -1.98 -15.38 -11.39
CA CYS A 404 -0.92 -14.40 -11.63
C CYS A 404 0.47 -14.96 -11.31
N PHE A 405 0.58 -15.87 -10.33
CA PHE A 405 1.83 -16.56 -9.99
C PHE A 405 2.21 -17.61 -11.04
N GLU A 406 1.23 -18.32 -11.60
CA GLU A 406 1.46 -19.27 -12.69
C GLU A 406 1.96 -18.57 -13.96
N LYS A 407 1.33 -17.44 -14.32
CA LYS A 407 1.78 -16.59 -15.43
C LYS A 407 3.21 -16.11 -15.22
N ALA A 408 3.53 -15.61 -14.02
CA ALA A 408 4.88 -15.16 -13.68
C ALA A 408 5.90 -16.30 -13.75
N LEU A 409 5.57 -17.49 -13.25
CA LEU A 409 6.49 -18.64 -13.26
C LEU A 409 6.78 -19.13 -14.68
N ARG A 410 5.77 -19.13 -15.56
CA ARG A 410 5.96 -19.46 -16.99
C ARG A 410 6.87 -18.45 -17.68
N ALA A 411 6.64 -17.16 -17.47
CA ALA A 411 7.49 -16.10 -18.03
C ALA A 411 8.93 -16.18 -17.52
N PHE A 412 9.12 -16.48 -16.23
CA PHE A 412 10.45 -16.75 -15.66
C PHE A 412 11.14 -17.94 -16.34
N GLY A 413 10.43 -19.05 -16.56
CA GLY A 413 10.95 -20.20 -17.30
C GLY A 413 11.43 -19.84 -18.71
N GLN A 414 10.64 -19.06 -19.45
CA GLN A 414 11.00 -18.59 -20.80
C GLN A 414 12.23 -17.68 -20.80
N GLN A 415 12.36 -16.77 -19.82
CA GLN A 415 13.55 -15.94 -19.68
C GLN A 415 14.80 -16.79 -19.43
N LEU A 416 14.70 -17.84 -18.61
CA LEU A 416 15.81 -18.74 -18.33
C LEU A 416 16.25 -19.51 -19.59
N GLU A 417 15.31 -20.04 -20.36
CA GLU A 417 15.60 -20.72 -21.64
C GLU A 417 16.38 -19.80 -22.58
N GLY A 418 15.93 -18.54 -22.72
CA GLY A 418 16.59 -17.53 -23.55
C GLY A 418 17.96 -17.07 -23.04
N MET A 419 18.31 -17.30 -21.77
CA MET A 419 19.66 -17.05 -21.24
C MET A 419 20.62 -18.23 -21.41
N SER A 420 20.09 -19.42 -21.72
CA SER A 420 20.86 -20.65 -21.94
C SER A 420 21.04 -21.00 -23.43
N ALA A 421 20.29 -20.34 -24.32
CA ALA A 421 20.53 -20.29 -25.76
C ALA A 421 21.56 -19.19 -26.09
#